data_AF-A0A524FHN4-F1
#
_entry.id   AF-A0A524FHN4-F1
#
_cell.length_a   1.000
_cell.length_b   1.000
_cell.length_c   1.000
_cell.angle_alpha   90.00
_cell.angle_beta   90.00
_cell.angle_gamma   90.00
#
_symmetry.space_group_name_H-M   'P 1'
#
loop_
_entity.id
_entity.type
_entity.pdbx_description
1 polymer ?
#
loop_
_entity_poly.entity_id
_entity_poly.type
_entity_poly.pdbx_seq_one_letter_code
_entity_poly.pdbx_strand_id
1 'polypeptide(L)'
;MRIDWEIAQIRPNKKQKIEGKFLLDLRSKIYELEHDLAQKYKEIEQSKEKLTITEQSFNQLTEKFITTEKNLNNVISDLKKKLRLAEAKVTEKGDRVDVSIDRIKELEQKISNKDNELMRVKFNLEKATKEIENIKSHLNANSAGKASQIGEIKNSLEKTNREVELLKQELEQSIAAKTMNLTRFETELEQKTKQIEINKKDLDHTILTKDSIIAKLEKDLERKIKQIEDLNNTINDLYDQMSSTKPIKTITLDGNLVMKRIKELMDLKGFVTDKELLLLESETEK
;
A
#
# COMPACT_ATOMS: atom_id res chain seq x y z
N MET A 1 -106.47 46.28 136.93
CA MET A 1 -107.52 47.26 136.61
C MET A 1 -108.20 46.81 135.33
N ARG A 2 -109.54 46.67 135.29
CA ARG A 2 -110.31 46.26 134.10
C ARG A 2 -111.00 47.50 133.53
N ILE A 3 -110.67 47.88 132.29
CA ILE A 3 -111.42 48.88 131.52
C ILE A 3 -112.66 48.18 130.96
N ASP A 4 -113.83 48.80 131.13
CA ASP A 4 -115.10 48.28 130.63
C ASP A 4 -115.39 48.85 129.24
N TRP A 5 -114.97 48.10 128.21
CA TRP A 5 -114.99 48.51 126.80
C TRP A 5 -116.41 48.62 126.23
N GLU A 6 -117.39 47.90 126.79
CA GLU A 6 -118.78 47.99 126.34
C GLU A 6 -119.40 49.35 126.70
N ILE A 7 -119.12 49.86 127.90
CA ILE A 7 -119.60 51.18 128.33
C ILE A 7 -118.94 52.30 127.50
N ALA A 8 -117.65 52.18 127.18
CA ALA A 8 -116.93 53.15 126.33
C ALA A 8 -117.52 53.22 124.90
N GLN A 9 -118.04 52.11 124.38
CA GLN A 9 -118.66 52.02 123.05
C GLN A 9 -120.11 52.51 123.03
N ILE A 10 -120.91 52.21 124.06
CA ILE A 10 -122.34 52.57 124.13
C ILE A 10 -122.55 54.02 124.62
N ARG A 11 -121.69 54.53 125.50
CA ARG A 11 -121.78 55.91 126.04
C ARG A 11 -120.41 56.58 126.13
N PRO A 12 -119.86 57.08 125.00
CA PRO A 12 -118.51 57.64 124.92
C PRO A 12 -118.26 58.85 125.83
N ASN A 13 -119.33 59.57 126.19
CA ASN A 13 -119.30 60.82 126.95
C ASN A 13 -119.63 60.63 128.45
N LYS A 14 -119.86 59.39 128.92
CA LYS A 14 -120.13 59.13 130.34
C LYS A 14 -118.80 59.11 131.09
N LYS A 15 -118.71 59.87 132.21
CA LYS A 15 -117.52 59.92 133.08
C LYS A 15 -117.16 58.52 133.62
N GLN A 16 -116.29 57.82 132.91
CA GLN A 16 -115.34 56.88 133.49
C GLN A 16 -114.07 57.68 133.87
N LYS A 17 -113.10 57.08 134.57
CA LYS A 17 -111.85 57.78 134.95
C LYS A 17 -111.11 58.39 133.74
N ILE A 18 -111.38 57.91 132.54
CA ILE A 18 -110.93 58.44 131.25
C ILE A 18 -112.17 58.50 130.35
N GLU A 19 -112.37 59.56 129.57
CA GLU A 19 -113.53 59.67 128.67
C GLU A 19 -113.47 58.55 127.62
N GLY A 20 -114.61 57.89 127.37
CA GLY A 20 -114.70 56.76 126.44
C GLY A 20 -114.23 57.10 125.02
N LYS A 21 -114.36 58.36 124.59
CA LYS A 21 -113.85 58.85 123.30
C LYS A 21 -112.33 58.69 123.15
N PHE A 22 -111.54 59.06 124.16
CA PHE A 22 -110.08 58.90 124.12
C PHE A 22 -109.68 57.42 124.17
N LEU A 23 -110.43 56.59 124.88
CA LEU A 23 -110.20 55.13 124.93
C LEU A 23 -110.48 54.47 123.57
N LEU A 24 -111.52 54.91 122.85
CA LEU A 24 -111.83 54.43 121.50
C LEU A 24 -110.79 54.89 120.47
N ASP A 25 -110.33 56.14 120.53
CA ASP A 25 -109.28 56.66 119.65
C ASP A 25 -107.94 55.93 119.87
N LEU A 26 -107.57 55.69 121.13
CA LEU A 26 -106.43 54.85 121.49
C LEU A 26 -106.59 53.42 120.97
N ARG A 27 -107.79 52.83 121.07
CA ARG A 27 -108.05 51.48 120.54
C ARG A 27 -107.94 51.44 119.01
N SER A 28 -108.47 52.43 118.31
CA SER A 28 -108.30 52.54 116.85
C SER A 28 -106.84 52.69 116.47
N LYS A 29 -106.09 53.52 117.18
CA LYS A 29 -104.65 53.70 116.94
C LYS A 29 -103.83 52.45 117.27
N ILE A 30 -104.20 51.72 118.32
CA ILE A 30 -103.61 50.41 118.64
C ILE A 30 -103.91 49.42 117.52
N TYR A 31 -105.16 49.39 117.01
CA TYR A 31 -105.54 48.51 115.91
C TYR A 31 -104.79 48.83 114.61
N GLU A 32 -104.65 50.12 114.26
CA GLU A 32 -103.84 50.58 113.12
C GLU A 32 -102.37 50.18 113.29
N LEU A 33 -101.80 50.40 114.48
CA LEU A 33 -100.41 50.02 114.77
C LEU A 33 -100.20 48.50 114.74
N GLU A 34 -101.15 47.70 115.24
CA GLU A 34 -101.12 46.24 115.17
C GLU A 34 -101.22 45.74 113.72
N HIS A 35 -102.06 46.39 112.91
CA HIS A 35 -102.18 46.10 111.48
C HIS A 35 -100.90 46.43 110.71
N ASP A 36 -100.35 47.63 110.92
CA ASP A 36 -99.09 48.08 110.31
C ASP A 36 -97.93 47.18 110.72
N LEU A 37 -97.85 46.80 112.00
CA LEU A 37 -96.82 45.89 112.52
C LEU A 37 -96.95 44.52 111.87
N ALA A 38 -98.15 43.95 111.76
CA ALA A 38 -98.40 42.68 111.06
C ALA A 38 -98.02 42.78 109.57
N GLN A 39 -98.34 43.89 108.90
CA GLN A 39 -97.95 44.12 107.51
C GLN A 39 -96.43 44.22 107.36
N LYS A 40 -95.75 44.96 108.24
CA LYS A 40 -94.29 45.08 108.25
C LYS A 40 -93.61 43.73 108.51
N TYR A 41 -94.16 42.90 109.39
CA TYR A 41 -93.68 41.53 109.58
C TYR A 41 -93.78 40.70 108.30
N LYS A 42 -94.90 40.81 107.57
CA LYS A 42 -95.09 40.13 106.28
C LYS A 42 -94.11 40.63 105.21
N GLU A 43 -93.89 41.94 105.11
CA GLU A 43 -92.92 42.56 104.19
C GLU A 43 -91.47 42.12 104.50
N ILE A 44 -91.11 42.04 105.79
CA ILE A 44 -89.81 41.54 106.25
C ILE A 44 -89.63 40.09 105.85
N GLU A 45 -90.64 39.25 106.04
CA GLU A 45 -90.55 37.82 105.71
C GLU A 45 -90.42 37.60 104.20
N GLN A 46 -91.20 38.32 103.40
CA GLN A 46 -91.05 38.33 101.93
C GLN A 46 -89.66 38.81 101.49
N SER A 47 -89.08 39.78 102.19
CA SER A 47 -87.75 40.31 101.89
C SER A 47 -86.66 39.29 102.22
N LYS A 48 -86.80 38.54 103.33
CA LYS A 48 -85.90 37.43 103.67
C LYS A 48 -85.95 36.32 102.62
N GLU A 49 -87.15 35.90 102.22
CA GLU A 49 -87.31 34.87 101.17
C GLU A 49 -86.61 35.30 99.86
N LYS A 50 -86.82 36.55 99.42
CA LYS A 50 -86.14 37.10 98.24
C LYS A 50 -84.62 37.13 98.41
N LEU A 51 -84.14 37.50 99.59
CA LEU A 51 -82.71 37.51 99.89
C LEU A 51 -82.11 36.10 99.80
N THR A 52 -82.77 35.11 100.39
CA THR A 52 -82.33 33.71 100.33
C THR A 52 -82.30 33.17 98.89
N ILE A 53 -83.33 33.45 98.08
CA ILE A 53 -83.36 33.05 96.66
C ILE A 53 -82.21 33.72 95.89
N THR A 54 -81.97 35.01 96.14
CA THR A 54 -80.90 35.76 95.48
C THR A 54 -79.53 35.20 95.86
N GLU A 55 -79.29 34.92 97.14
CA GLU A 55 -78.06 34.32 97.65
C GLU A 55 -77.80 32.94 97.02
N GLN A 56 -78.83 32.09 96.93
CA GLN A 56 -78.73 30.80 96.25
C GLN A 56 -78.37 30.95 94.77
N SER A 57 -79.02 31.88 94.06
CA SER A 57 -78.73 32.14 92.65
C SER A 57 -77.32 32.70 92.43
N PHE A 58 -76.83 33.52 93.35
CA PHE A 58 -75.48 34.08 93.31
C PHE A 58 -74.41 33.01 93.56
N ASN A 59 -74.66 32.08 94.49
CA ASN A 59 -73.77 30.95 94.73
C ASN A 59 -73.69 30.04 93.49
N GLN A 60 -74.82 29.74 92.85
CA GLN A 60 -74.85 28.98 91.59
C GLN A 60 -74.09 29.69 90.47
N LEU A 61 -74.22 31.02 90.37
CA LEU A 61 -73.48 31.80 89.38
C LEU A 61 -71.97 31.77 89.64
N THR A 62 -71.57 31.85 90.92
CA THR A 62 -70.17 31.77 91.34
C THR A 62 -69.54 30.41 91.01
N GLU A 63 -70.25 29.30 91.25
CA GLU A 63 -69.80 27.96 90.87
C GLU A 63 -69.66 27.79 89.35
N LYS A 64 -70.64 28.28 88.58
CA LYS A 64 -70.56 28.31 87.12
C LYS A 64 -69.37 29.14 86.65
N PHE A 65 -69.12 30.29 87.27
CA PHE A 65 -67.97 31.12 86.95
C PHE A 65 -66.64 30.37 87.18
N ILE A 66 -66.45 29.79 88.36
CA ILE A 66 -65.23 29.02 88.71
C ILE A 66 -65.01 27.85 87.74
N THR A 67 -66.06 27.11 87.40
CA THR A 67 -65.95 25.98 86.46
C THR A 67 -65.61 26.44 85.05
N THR A 68 -66.23 27.52 84.56
CA THR A 68 -65.89 28.10 83.25
C THR A 68 -64.46 28.63 83.21
N GLU A 69 -64.01 29.32 84.26
CA GLU A 69 -62.63 29.81 84.38
C GLU A 69 -61.62 28.67 84.34
N LYS A 70 -61.87 27.59 85.09
CA LYS A 70 -61.02 26.38 85.06
C LYS A 70 -60.97 25.76 83.67
N ASN A 71 -62.11 25.65 82.99
CA ASN A 71 -62.18 25.09 81.63
C ASN A 71 -61.42 25.96 80.62
N LEU A 72 -61.57 27.28 80.70
CA LEU A 72 -60.84 28.23 79.86
C LEU A 72 -59.33 28.13 80.09
N ASN A 73 -58.89 28.03 81.34
CA ASN A 73 -57.47 27.86 81.67
C ASN A 73 -56.89 26.56 81.10
N ASN A 74 -57.66 25.46 81.12
CA ASN A 74 -57.26 24.21 80.49
C ASN A 74 -57.12 24.36 78.97
N VAL A 75 -58.12 24.97 78.31
CA VAL A 75 -58.08 25.23 76.86
C VAL A 75 -56.89 26.11 76.48
N ILE A 76 -56.63 27.18 77.25
CA ILE A 76 -55.47 28.06 77.04
C ILE A 76 -54.16 27.28 77.15
N SER A 77 -54.03 26.40 78.15
CA SER A 77 -52.85 25.55 78.32
C SER A 77 -52.62 24.61 77.13
N ASP A 78 -53.69 23.97 76.64
CA ASP A 78 -53.61 23.06 75.50
C ASP A 78 -53.31 23.80 74.19
N LEU A 79 -53.92 24.97 73.98
CA LEU A 79 -53.62 25.82 72.82
C LEU A 79 -52.16 26.29 72.82
N LYS A 80 -51.62 26.68 73.99
CA LYS A 80 -50.19 27.03 74.11
C LYS A 80 -49.26 25.86 73.74
N LYS A 81 -49.60 24.63 74.15
CA LYS A 81 -48.82 23.44 73.76
C LYS A 81 -48.90 23.18 72.26
N LYS A 82 -50.11 23.25 71.68
CA LYS A 82 -50.30 23.07 70.23
C LYS A 82 -49.56 24.13 69.42
N LEU A 83 -49.56 25.38 69.88
CA LEU A 83 -48.84 26.47 69.23
C LEU A 83 -47.33 26.19 69.19
N ARG A 84 -46.72 25.85 70.33
CA ARG A 84 -45.29 25.50 70.40
C ARG A 84 -44.92 24.33 69.49
N LEU A 85 -45.77 23.30 69.42
CA LEU A 85 -45.57 22.17 68.53
C LEU A 85 -45.67 22.56 67.05
N ALA A 86 -46.59 23.46 66.71
CA ALA A 86 -46.72 23.98 65.35
C ALA A 86 -45.51 24.84 64.96
N GLU A 87 -45.06 25.72 65.84
CA GLU A 87 -43.85 26.55 65.65
C GLU A 87 -42.61 25.67 65.43
N ALA A 88 -42.39 24.66 66.28
CA ALA A 88 -41.27 23.73 66.12
C ALA A 88 -41.30 22.99 64.77
N LYS A 89 -42.49 22.55 64.32
CA LYS A 89 -42.65 21.90 63.01
C LYS A 89 -42.42 22.86 61.84
N VAL A 90 -42.77 24.14 62.00
CA VAL A 90 -42.51 25.16 60.98
C VAL A 90 -41.01 25.39 60.86
N THR A 91 -40.29 25.53 61.98
CA THR A 91 -38.82 25.64 61.98
C THR A 91 -38.16 24.43 61.34
N GLU A 92 -38.51 23.21 61.75
CA GLU A 92 -37.95 21.98 61.18
C GLU A 92 -38.18 21.89 59.66
N LYS A 93 -39.37 22.28 59.18
CA LYS A 93 -39.66 22.32 57.75
C LYS A 93 -38.87 23.42 57.04
N GLY A 94 -38.65 24.57 57.67
CA GLY A 94 -37.79 25.64 57.17
C GLY A 94 -36.37 25.14 56.93
N ASP A 95 -35.76 24.52 57.94
CA ASP A 95 -34.40 23.99 57.84
C ASP A 95 -34.27 22.93 56.72
N ARG A 96 -35.28 22.07 56.56
CA ARG A 96 -35.31 21.07 55.48
C ARG A 96 -35.42 21.71 54.09
N VAL A 97 -36.18 22.80 53.97
CA VAL A 97 -36.29 23.55 52.72
C VAL A 97 -34.95 24.20 52.38
N ASP A 98 -34.27 24.80 53.35
CA ASP A 98 -32.96 25.43 53.13
C ASP A 98 -31.91 24.41 52.67
N VAL A 99 -31.83 23.25 53.32
CA VAL A 99 -30.96 22.14 52.88
C VAL A 99 -31.29 21.67 51.47
N SER A 100 -32.59 21.62 51.12
CA SER A 100 -33.03 21.22 49.77
C SER A 100 -32.65 22.26 48.72
N ILE A 101 -32.77 23.55 49.05
CA ILE A 101 -32.36 24.67 48.18
C ILE A 101 -30.87 24.61 47.91
N ASP A 102 -30.05 24.40 48.94
CA ASP A 102 -28.59 24.32 48.76
C ASP A 102 -28.21 23.09 47.93
N ARG A 103 -28.89 21.96 48.13
CA ARG A 103 -28.69 20.79 47.28
C ARG A 103 -29.07 21.03 45.83
N ILE A 104 -30.13 21.78 45.56
CA ILE A 104 -30.52 22.17 44.20
C ILE A 104 -29.42 23.02 43.56
N LYS A 105 -28.91 24.04 44.25
CA LYS A 105 -27.80 24.89 43.73
C LYS A 105 -26.56 24.06 43.39
N GLU A 106 -26.18 23.11 44.25
CA GLU A 106 -25.06 22.20 43.96
C GLU A 106 -25.29 21.36 42.69
N LEU A 107 -26.51 20.85 42.51
CA LEU A 107 -26.87 20.04 41.35
C LEU A 107 -26.89 20.89 40.08
N GLU A 108 -27.42 22.11 40.12
CA GLU A 108 -27.39 23.06 39.00
C GLU A 108 -25.96 23.39 38.58
N GLN A 109 -25.05 23.63 39.54
CA GLN A 109 -23.64 23.85 39.24
C GLN A 109 -22.99 22.61 38.60
N LYS A 110 -23.30 21.40 39.09
CA LYS A 110 -22.80 20.15 38.51
C LYS A 110 -23.31 19.93 37.08
N ILE A 111 -24.58 20.23 36.82
CA ILE A 111 -25.18 20.15 35.49
C ILE A 111 -24.47 21.13 34.55
N SER A 112 -24.32 22.39 34.95
CA SER A 112 -23.60 23.41 34.17
C SER A 112 -22.16 23.00 33.83
N ASN A 113 -21.44 22.42 34.79
CA ASN A 113 -20.09 21.90 34.53
C ASN A 113 -20.10 20.72 33.54
N LYS A 114 -21.07 19.81 33.66
CA LYS A 114 -21.22 18.66 32.75
C LYS A 114 -21.60 19.09 31.33
N ASP A 115 -22.44 20.11 31.18
CA ASP A 115 -22.79 20.67 29.87
C ASP A 115 -21.56 21.29 29.18
N ASN A 116 -20.72 22.00 29.94
CA ASN A 116 -19.45 22.53 29.42
C ASN A 116 -18.47 21.44 29.01
N GLU A 117 -18.35 20.36 29.81
CA GLU A 117 -17.55 19.19 29.44
C GLU A 117 -18.08 18.52 28.17
N LEU A 118 -19.39 18.33 28.07
CA LEU A 118 -20.05 17.75 26.91
C LEU A 118 -19.81 18.58 25.65
N MET A 119 -19.89 19.90 25.76
CA MET A 119 -19.61 20.81 24.64
C MET A 119 -18.17 20.68 24.14
N ARG A 120 -17.19 20.60 25.06
CA ARG A 120 -15.78 20.38 24.71
C ARG A 120 -15.55 19.03 24.04
N VAL A 121 -16.16 17.96 24.56
CA VAL A 121 -16.07 16.62 23.96
C VAL A 121 -16.67 16.62 22.56
N LYS A 122 -17.85 17.24 22.37
CA LYS A 122 -18.51 17.34 21.07
C LYS A 122 -17.65 18.10 20.05
N PHE A 123 -17.04 19.21 20.46
CA PHE A 123 -16.13 19.99 19.62
C PHE A 123 -14.90 19.17 19.20
N ASN A 124 -14.26 18.47 20.15
CA ASN A 124 -13.10 17.63 19.86
C ASN A 124 -13.46 16.45 18.96
N LEU A 125 -14.62 15.84 19.15
CA LEU A 125 -15.12 14.76 18.30
C LEU A 125 -15.34 15.25 16.87
N GLU A 126 -15.95 16.43 16.67
CA GLU A 126 -16.13 17.02 15.35
C GLU A 126 -14.79 17.31 14.66
N LYS A 127 -13.81 17.85 15.41
CA LYS A 127 -12.46 18.08 14.90
C LYS A 127 -11.78 16.78 14.46
N ALA A 128 -11.80 15.76 15.32
CA ALA A 128 -11.22 14.45 15.02
C ALA A 128 -11.91 13.78 13.81
N THR A 129 -13.22 13.94 13.68
CA THR A 129 -13.98 13.42 12.52
C THR A 129 -13.51 14.06 11.21
N LYS A 130 -13.33 15.39 11.20
CA LYS A 130 -12.81 16.12 10.03
C LYS A 130 -11.38 15.71 9.69
N GLU A 131 -10.53 15.50 10.69
CA GLU A 131 -9.15 15.03 10.50
C GLU A 131 -9.12 13.61 9.89
N ILE A 132 -9.97 12.70 10.38
CA ILE A 132 -10.11 11.34 9.83
C ILE A 132 -10.58 11.39 8.38
N GLU A 133 -11.57 12.21 8.06
CA GLU A 133 -12.08 12.36 6.69
C GLU A 133 -11.00 12.89 5.75
N ASN A 134 -10.21 13.87 6.20
CA ASN A 134 -9.07 14.38 5.43
C ASN A 134 -8.00 13.32 5.19
N ILE A 135 -7.61 12.56 6.22
CA ILE A 135 -6.64 11.46 6.10
C ILE A 135 -7.15 10.40 5.12
N LYS A 136 -8.43 10.04 5.20
CA LYS A 136 -9.05 9.07 4.29
C LYS A 136 -9.03 9.56 2.84
N SER A 137 -9.32 10.83 2.60
CA SER A 137 -9.22 11.45 1.28
C SER A 137 -7.78 11.38 0.72
N HIS A 138 -6.79 11.77 1.52
CA HIS A 138 -5.38 11.69 1.13
C HIS A 138 -4.91 10.25 0.84
N LEU A 139 -5.32 9.28 1.66
CA LEU A 139 -4.99 7.87 1.44
C LEU A 139 -5.60 7.34 0.13
N ASN A 140 -6.86 7.67 -0.14
CA ASN A 140 -7.53 7.27 -1.38
C ASN A 140 -6.84 7.89 -2.61
N ALA A 141 -6.51 9.18 -2.55
CA ALA A 141 -5.80 9.86 -3.64
C ALA A 141 -4.41 9.23 -3.89
N ASN A 142 -3.65 8.96 -2.82
CA ASN A 142 -2.34 8.32 -2.93
C ASN A 142 -2.44 6.88 -3.47
N SER A 143 -3.42 6.11 -3.00
CA SER A 143 -3.67 4.75 -3.49
C SER A 143 -4.02 4.73 -4.97
N ALA A 144 -4.91 5.62 -5.41
CA ALA A 144 -5.26 5.77 -6.83
C ALA A 144 -4.04 6.19 -7.68
N GLY A 145 -3.24 7.14 -7.19
CA GLY A 145 -2.01 7.57 -7.85
C GLY A 145 -1.00 6.43 -8.02
N LYS A 146 -0.76 5.65 -6.95
CA LYS A 146 0.13 4.47 -7.01
C LYS A 146 -0.42 3.38 -7.94
N ALA A 147 -1.72 3.15 -7.95
CA ALA A 147 -2.35 2.19 -8.87
C ALA A 147 -2.13 2.58 -10.33
N SER A 148 -2.24 3.88 -10.66
CA SER A 148 -1.93 4.41 -12.00
C SER A 148 -0.46 4.18 -12.37
N GLN A 149 0.47 4.56 -11.48
CA GLN A 149 1.91 4.36 -11.70
C GLN A 149 2.28 2.89 -11.91
N ILE A 150 1.70 1.98 -11.12
CA ILE A 150 1.88 0.54 -11.29
C ILE A 150 1.39 0.09 -12.67
N GLY A 151 0.24 0.60 -13.14
CA GLY A 151 -0.28 0.33 -14.47
C GLY A 151 0.67 0.80 -15.58
N GLU A 152 1.21 2.01 -15.47
CA GLU A 152 2.17 2.57 -16.42
C GLU A 152 3.48 1.78 -16.48
N ILE A 153 4.02 1.40 -15.31
CA ILE A 153 5.23 0.58 -15.21
C ILE A 153 4.98 -0.80 -15.82
N LYS A 154 3.83 -1.42 -15.52
CA LYS A 154 3.46 -2.73 -16.07
C LYS A 154 3.37 -2.68 -17.60
N ASN A 155 2.69 -1.67 -18.14
CA ASN A 155 2.58 -1.49 -19.59
C ASN A 155 3.94 -1.26 -20.25
N SER A 156 4.80 -0.45 -19.62
CA SER A 156 6.16 -0.21 -20.10
C SER A 156 6.97 -1.50 -20.10
N LEU A 157 6.92 -2.27 -19.00
CA LEU A 157 7.61 -3.55 -18.86
C LEU A 157 7.14 -4.56 -19.92
N GLU A 158 5.82 -4.67 -20.15
CA GLU A 158 5.27 -5.54 -21.19
C GLU A 158 5.77 -5.14 -22.59
N LYS A 159 5.89 -3.83 -22.87
CA LYS A 159 6.44 -3.33 -24.12
C LYS A 159 7.92 -3.71 -24.28
N THR A 160 8.76 -3.43 -23.28
CA THR A 160 10.18 -3.78 -23.34
C THR A 160 10.38 -5.28 -23.46
N ASN A 161 9.57 -6.08 -22.78
CA ASN A 161 9.67 -7.54 -22.86
C ASN A 161 9.34 -8.07 -24.27
N ARG A 162 8.37 -7.45 -24.96
CA ARG A 162 8.09 -7.77 -26.38
C ARG A 162 9.25 -7.36 -27.29
N GLU A 163 9.84 -6.18 -27.07
CA GLU A 163 11.01 -5.72 -27.84
C GLU A 163 12.21 -6.65 -27.65
N VAL A 164 12.47 -7.10 -26.42
CA VAL A 164 13.53 -8.09 -26.12
C VAL A 164 13.26 -9.42 -26.84
N GLU A 165 12.03 -9.92 -26.82
CA GLU A 165 11.71 -11.18 -27.50
C GLU A 165 11.85 -11.07 -29.02
N LEU A 166 11.49 -9.93 -29.62
CA LEU A 166 11.71 -9.66 -31.05
C LEU A 166 13.20 -9.62 -31.38
N LEU A 167 14.01 -8.87 -30.62
CA LEU A 167 15.45 -8.79 -30.82
C LEU A 167 16.13 -10.16 -30.66
N LYS A 168 15.67 -10.97 -29.70
CA LYS A 168 16.14 -12.33 -29.50
C LYS A 168 15.85 -13.20 -30.73
N GLN A 169 14.62 -13.16 -31.27
CA GLN A 169 14.27 -13.89 -32.49
C GLN A 169 15.11 -13.44 -33.70
N GLU A 170 15.33 -12.13 -33.87
CA GLU A 170 16.17 -11.59 -34.93
C GLU A 170 17.62 -12.07 -34.81
N LEU A 171 18.18 -12.09 -33.59
CA LEU A 171 19.52 -12.61 -33.32
C LEU A 171 19.61 -14.11 -33.61
N GLU A 172 18.64 -14.91 -33.17
CA GLU A 172 18.60 -16.36 -33.43
C GLU A 172 18.54 -16.66 -34.93
N GLN A 173 17.72 -15.92 -35.70
CA GLN A 173 17.66 -16.05 -37.16
C GLN A 173 18.99 -15.66 -37.83
N SER A 174 19.61 -14.56 -37.39
CA SER A 174 20.89 -14.09 -37.91
C SER A 174 22.02 -15.10 -37.64
N ILE A 175 22.06 -15.67 -36.43
CA ILE A 175 23.01 -16.73 -36.06
C ILE A 175 22.79 -17.95 -36.94
N ALA A 176 21.54 -18.44 -37.08
CA ALA A 176 21.23 -19.60 -37.91
C ALA A 176 21.68 -19.40 -39.38
N ALA A 177 21.42 -18.22 -39.95
CA ALA A 177 21.86 -17.87 -41.30
C ALA A 177 23.40 -17.85 -41.42
N LYS A 178 24.10 -17.27 -40.44
CA LYS A 178 25.57 -17.26 -40.43
C LYS A 178 26.16 -18.66 -40.27
N THR A 179 25.57 -19.50 -39.42
CA THR A 179 25.97 -20.90 -39.24
C THR A 179 25.82 -21.69 -40.54
N MET A 180 24.69 -21.55 -41.25
CA MET A 180 24.50 -22.18 -42.57
C MET A 180 25.58 -21.74 -43.58
N ASN A 181 25.88 -20.44 -43.64
CA ASN A 181 26.92 -19.92 -44.53
C ASN A 181 28.32 -20.46 -44.15
N LEU A 182 28.64 -20.53 -42.86
CA LEU A 182 29.88 -21.13 -42.36
C LEU A 182 29.99 -22.58 -42.78
N THR A 183 28.96 -23.40 -42.54
CA THR A 183 28.97 -24.81 -42.97
C THR A 183 29.12 -24.95 -44.48
N ARG A 184 28.51 -24.05 -45.26
CA ARG A 184 28.69 -24.05 -46.72
C ARG A 184 30.14 -23.74 -47.09
N PHE A 185 30.73 -22.70 -46.52
CA PHE A 185 32.13 -22.35 -46.79
C PHE A 185 33.11 -23.43 -46.33
N GLU A 186 32.87 -24.10 -45.21
CA GLU A 186 33.65 -25.26 -44.77
C GLU A 186 33.59 -26.39 -45.79
N THR A 187 32.40 -26.74 -46.29
CA THR A 187 32.26 -27.78 -47.33
C THR A 187 32.93 -27.39 -48.66
N GLU A 188 32.81 -26.13 -49.09
CA GLU A 188 33.47 -25.62 -50.29
C GLU A 188 35.00 -25.64 -50.15
N LEU A 189 35.52 -25.24 -49.00
CA LEU A 189 36.95 -25.30 -48.68
C LEU A 189 37.46 -26.73 -48.69
N GLU A 190 36.73 -27.68 -48.09
CA GLU A 190 37.12 -29.08 -48.06
C GLU A 190 37.11 -29.70 -49.48
N GLN A 191 36.10 -29.38 -50.29
CA GLN A 191 36.06 -29.79 -51.70
C GLN A 191 37.26 -29.23 -52.49
N LYS A 192 37.56 -27.93 -52.35
CA LYS A 192 38.73 -27.32 -53.01
C LYS A 192 40.04 -27.94 -52.54
N THR A 193 40.16 -28.25 -51.25
CA THR A 193 41.35 -28.90 -50.68
C THR A 193 41.56 -30.29 -51.28
N LYS A 194 40.49 -31.11 -51.36
CA LYS A 194 40.54 -32.43 -52.03
C LYS A 194 40.91 -32.30 -53.51
N GLN A 195 40.35 -31.31 -54.22
CA GLN A 195 40.69 -31.06 -55.61
C GLN A 195 42.16 -30.66 -55.80
N ILE A 196 42.69 -29.80 -54.93
CA ILE A 196 44.11 -29.42 -54.95
C ILE A 196 44.99 -30.65 -54.70
N GLU A 197 44.61 -31.52 -53.77
CA GLU A 197 45.38 -32.74 -53.47
C GLU A 197 45.39 -33.73 -54.64
N ILE A 198 44.26 -33.90 -55.34
CA ILE A 198 44.17 -34.70 -56.58
C ILE A 198 45.06 -34.08 -57.66
N ASN A 199 44.90 -32.78 -57.94
CA ASN A 199 45.69 -32.08 -58.95
C ASN A 199 47.19 -32.19 -58.64
N LYS A 200 47.58 -32.12 -57.37
CA LYS A 200 48.97 -32.31 -56.95
C LYS A 200 49.48 -33.71 -57.28
N LYS A 201 48.72 -34.76 -56.95
CA LYS A 201 49.09 -36.16 -57.29
C LYS A 201 49.22 -36.36 -58.80
N ASP A 202 48.31 -35.78 -59.58
CA ASP A 202 48.34 -35.86 -61.04
C ASP A 202 49.58 -35.15 -61.61
N LEU A 203 49.92 -33.98 -61.07
CA LEU A 203 51.15 -33.25 -61.43
C LEU A 203 52.40 -34.04 -61.02
N ASP A 204 52.45 -34.60 -59.82
CA ASP A 204 53.58 -35.43 -59.36
C ASP A 204 53.76 -36.66 -60.26
N HIS A 205 52.67 -37.32 -60.67
CA HIS A 205 52.72 -38.43 -61.64
C HIS A 205 53.24 -37.97 -63.01
N THR A 206 52.80 -36.80 -63.47
CA THR A 206 53.26 -36.19 -64.73
C THR A 206 54.76 -35.83 -64.66
N ILE A 207 55.23 -35.35 -63.51
CA ILE A 207 56.65 -35.05 -63.30
C ILE A 207 57.46 -36.36 -63.32
N LEU A 208 57.07 -37.38 -62.55
CA LEU A 208 57.76 -38.67 -62.52
C LEU A 208 57.84 -39.34 -63.89
N THR A 209 56.76 -39.28 -64.68
CA THR A 209 56.75 -39.82 -66.04
C THR A 209 57.68 -39.05 -66.96
N LYS A 210 57.67 -37.71 -66.89
CA LYS A 210 58.61 -36.86 -67.63
C LYS A 210 60.06 -37.09 -67.21
N ASP A 211 60.35 -37.20 -65.91
CA ASP A 211 61.69 -37.51 -65.40
C ASP A 211 62.19 -38.88 -65.89
N SER A 212 61.31 -39.89 -65.94
CA SER A 212 61.64 -41.19 -66.52
C SER A 212 61.95 -41.10 -68.01
N ILE A 213 61.21 -40.27 -68.76
CA ILE A 213 61.48 -40.00 -70.18
C ILE A 213 62.81 -39.26 -70.34
N ILE A 214 63.07 -38.23 -69.53
CA ILE A 214 64.34 -37.49 -69.52
C ILE A 214 65.49 -38.45 -69.26
N ALA A 215 65.43 -39.29 -68.21
CA ALA A 215 66.48 -40.26 -67.92
C ALA A 215 66.72 -41.27 -69.07
N LYS A 216 65.66 -41.68 -69.79
CA LYS A 216 65.80 -42.50 -71.00
C LYS A 216 66.51 -41.74 -72.11
N LEU A 217 66.11 -40.49 -72.37
CA LEU A 217 66.72 -39.64 -73.38
C LEU A 217 68.18 -39.31 -73.04
N GLU A 218 68.51 -39.04 -71.78
CA GLU A 218 69.88 -38.85 -71.29
C GLU A 218 70.73 -40.09 -71.53
N LYS A 219 70.22 -41.28 -71.19
CA LYS A 219 70.91 -42.55 -71.45
C LYS A 219 71.12 -42.81 -72.94
N ASP A 220 70.12 -42.50 -73.77
CA ASP A 220 70.23 -42.65 -75.22
C ASP A 220 71.19 -41.61 -75.83
N LEU A 221 71.21 -40.39 -75.31
CA LEU A 221 72.20 -39.37 -75.65
C LEU A 221 73.61 -39.83 -75.27
N GLU A 222 73.82 -40.36 -74.06
CA GLU A 222 75.12 -40.84 -73.60
C GLU A 222 75.62 -42.03 -74.41
N ARG A 223 74.73 -42.95 -74.81
CA ARG A 223 75.04 -44.01 -75.78
C ARG A 223 75.46 -43.44 -77.13
N LYS A 224 74.76 -42.41 -77.62
CA LYS A 224 75.12 -41.76 -78.89
C LYS A 224 76.43 -41.00 -78.78
N ILE A 225 76.73 -40.35 -77.65
CA ILE A 225 78.03 -39.70 -77.39
C ILE A 225 79.13 -40.75 -77.41
N LYS A 226 78.96 -41.88 -76.71
CA LYS A 226 79.92 -43.00 -76.78
C LYS A 226 80.09 -43.54 -78.18
N GLN A 227 79.01 -43.72 -78.94
CA GLN A 227 79.12 -44.11 -80.35
C GLN A 227 79.90 -43.08 -81.18
N ILE A 228 79.71 -41.78 -80.92
CA ILE A 228 80.47 -40.72 -81.59
C ILE A 228 81.94 -40.76 -81.15
N GLU A 229 82.25 -40.99 -79.88
CA GLU A 229 83.62 -41.15 -79.38
C GLU A 229 84.28 -42.39 -79.97
N ASP A 230 83.59 -43.53 -80.01
CA ASP A 230 84.06 -44.77 -80.64
C ASP A 230 84.30 -44.54 -82.14
N LEU A 231 83.38 -43.87 -82.83
CA LEU A 231 83.54 -43.46 -84.23
C LEU A 231 84.72 -42.50 -84.40
N ASN A 232 84.90 -41.53 -83.51
CA ASN A 232 86.04 -40.61 -83.54
C ASN A 232 87.35 -41.33 -83.26
N ASN A 233 87.38 -42.28 -82.34
CA ASN A 233 88.54 -43.13 -82.08
C ASN A 233 88.83 -44.03 -83.29
N THR A 234 87.80 -44.59 -83.92
CA THR A 234 87.95 -45.37 -85.16
C THR A 234 88.46 -44.47 -86.30
N ILE A 235 87.96 -43.24 -86.41
CA ILE A 235 88.44 -42.25 -87.37
C ILE A 235 89.88 -41.88 -87.07
N ASN A 236 90.25 -41.65 -85.81
CA ASN A 236 91.61 -41.37 -85.39
C ASN A 236 92.54 -42.56 -85.62
N ASP A 237 92.11 -43.79 -85.35
CA ASP A 237 92.84 -45.01 -85.66
C ASP A 237 93.01 -45.18 -87.18
N LEU A 238 91.99 -44.86 -87.98
CA LEU A 238 92.11 -44.79 -89.44
C LEU A 238 93.03 -43.64 -89.89
N TYR A 239 93.06 -42.53 -89.15
CA TYR A 239 93.97 -41.40 -89.38
C TYR A 239 95.41 -41.76 -89.03
N ASP A 240 95.63 -42.52 -87.95
CA ASP A 240 96.92 -43.03 -87.52
C ASP A 240 97.38 -44.17 -88.43
N GLN A 241 96.47 -45.02 -88.94
CA GLN A 241 96.76 -45.98 -90.00
C GLN A 241 97.09 -45.29 -91.33
N MET A 242 96.44 -44.17 -91.67
CA MET A 242 96.82 -43.32 -92.81
C MET A 242 98.18 -42.63 -92.59
N SER A 243 98.51 -42.25 -91.35
CA SER A 243 99.76 -41.57 -91.01
C SER A 243 100.94 -42.55 -90.87
N SER A 244 100.66 -43.83 -90.63
CA SER A 244 101.64 -44.91 -90.50
C SER A 244 101.90 -45.67 -91.81
N THR A 245 101.19 -45.35 -92.90
CA THR A 245 101.35 -46.02 -94.20
C THR A 245 102.13 -45.15 -95.19
N LYS A 246 103.43 -45.44 -95.33
CA LYS A 246 104.22 -45.19 -96.56
C LYS A 246 104.32 -46.50 -97.35
N PRO A 247 104.49 -46.49 -98.69
CA PRO A 247 103.97 -45.61 -99.75
C PRO A 247 103.30 -46.43 -100.89
N ILE A 248 102.58 -45.79 -101.83
CA ILE A 248 102.21 -46.43 -103.12
C ILE A 248 102.75 -45.61 -104.31
N LYS A 249 103.49 -46.32 -105.17
CA LYS A 249 103.98 -45.93 -106.48
C LYS A 249 102.83 -45.68 -107.46
N THR A 250 102.77 -44.50 -108.08
CA THR A 250 102.10 -44.30 -109.37
C THR A 250 103.12 -44.29 -110.50
N ILE A 251 102.80 -45.11 -111.50
CA ILE A 251 103.54 -45.39 -112.73
C ILE A 251 103.24 -44.28 -113.74
N THR A 252 104.26 -43.58 -114.22
CA THR A 252 104.24 -42.87 -115.50
C THR A 252 104.86 -43.77 -116.56
N LEU A 253 104.06 -44.12 -117.57
CA LEU A 253 104.46 -44.93 -118.72
C LEU A 253 105.28 -44.09 -119.73
N ASP A 254 106.40 -44.67 -120.15
CA ASP A 254 107.35 -44.19 -121.14
C ASP A 254 106.83 -44.43 -122.59
N GLY A 255 106.59 -43.34 -123.33
CA GLY A 255 106.07 -43.36 -124.71
C GLY A 255 106.98 -44.04 -125.74
N ASN A 256 108.28 -44.18 -125.45
CA ASN A 256 109.22 -44.83 -126.36
C ASN A 256 109.07 -46.36 -126.42
N LEU A 257 108.52 -46.99 -125.37
CA LEU A 257 108.25 -48.43 -125.37
C LEU A 257 106.93 -48.78 -126.09
N VAL A 258 105.97 -47.86 -126.06
CA VAL A 258 104.67 -48.00 -126.76
C VAL A 258 104.86 -47.89 -128.28
N MET A 259 105.67 -46.94 -128.76
CA MET A 259 106.02 -46.86 -130.19
C MET A 259 106.83 -48.06 -130.68
N LYS A 260 107.70 -48.65 -129.85
CA LYS A 260 108.46 -49.85 -130.20
C LYS A 260 107.57 -51.10 -130.32
N ARG A 261 106.56 -51.23 -129.45
CA ARG A 261 105.57 -52.32 -129.51
C ARG A 261 104.56 -52.14 -130.63
N ILE A 262 104.21 -50.89 -130.99
CA ILE A 262 103.40 -50.57 -132.17
C ILE A 262 104.18 -50.89 -133.45
N LYS A 263 105.48 -50.57 -133.53
CA LYS A 263 106.35 -50.97 -134.65
C LYS A 263 106.42 -52.50 -134.81
N GLU A 264 106.62 -53.26 -133.73
CA GLU A 264 106.62 -54.74 -133.77
C GLU A 264 105.23 -55.33 -134.15
N LEU A 265 104.13 -54.65 -133.82
CA LEU A 265 102.77 -55.08 -134.20
C LEU A 265 102.39 -54.72 -135.64
N MET A 266 103.04 -53.73 -136.25
CA MET A 266 102.83 -53.38 -137.66
C MET A 266 103.54 -54.36 -138.60
N ASP A 267 104.72 -54.88 -138.23
CA ASP A 267 105.43 -55.93 -138.98
C ASP A 267 104.69 -57.28 -138.96
N LEU A 268 104.00 -57.61 -137.86
CA LEU A 268 103.26 -58.89 -137.71
C LEU A 268 101.87 -58.90 -138.37
N LYS A 269 101.35 -57.74 -138.80
CA LYS A 269 99.98 -57.63 -139.37
C LYS A 269 99.92 -57.26 -140.86
N GLY A 270 101.04 -57.06 -141.55
CA GLY A 270 101.07 -56.94 -143.02
C GLY A 270 100.35 -55.72 -143.59
N PHE A 271 100.36 -54.59 -142.88
CA PHE A 271 99.57 -53.38 -143.22
C PHE A 271 100.38 -52.18 -143.74
N VAL A 272 101.67 -52.31 -144.07
CA VAL A 272 102.43 -51.21 -144.68
C VAL A 272 103.37 -51.72 -145.78
N THR A 273 103.28 -51.10 -146.95
CA THR A 273 104.11 -51.37 -148.14
C THR A 273 105.32 -50.42 -148.16
N ASP A 274 106.45 -50.86 -148.71
CA ASP A 274 107.79 -50.22 -148.65
C ASP A 274 107.91 -48.74 -149.06
N LYS A 275 106.83 -48.11 -149.54
CA LYS A 275 106.79 -46.69 -149.92
C LYS A 275 106.40 -45.74 -148.78
N GLU A 276 105.76 -46.23 -147.72
CA GLU A 276 105.29 -45.38 -146.60
C GLU A 276 106.23 -45.39 -145.38
N LEU A 277 107.26 -46.25 -145.40
CA LEU A 277 108.27 -46.34 -144.34
C LEU A 277 109.24 -45.13 -144.33
N LEU A 278 109.41 -44.44 -145.45
CA LEU A 278 110.40 -43.37 -145.64
C LEU A 278 109.94 -41.96 -145.19
N LEU A 279 108.66 -41.78 -144.83
CA LEU A 279 108.16 -40.48 -144.36
C LEU A 279 108.14 -40.32 -142.83
N LEU A 280 108.31 -41.40 -142.07
CA LEU A 280 108.29 -41.38 -140.60
C LEU A 280 109.68 -41.24 -139.97
N GLU A 281 110.74 -41.18 -140.77
CA GLU A 281 112.12 -40.94 -140.31
C GLU A 281 112.49 -39.46 -140.19
N SER A 282 111.58 -38.51 -140.48
CA SER A 282 111.90 -37.07 -140.51
C SER A 282 111.31 -36.20 -139.39
N GLU A 283 110.71 -36.75 -138.33
CA GLU A 283 110.09 -35.93 -137.25
C GLU A 283 110.52 -36.30 -135.82
N THR A 284 111.59 -37.06 -135.62
CA THR A 284 112.15 -37.35 -134.28
C THR A 284 113.25 -36.37 -133.84
N GLU A 285 113.11 -35.08 -134.15
CA GLU A 285 113.91 -33.99 -133.57
C GLU A 285 113.00 -32.80 -133.18
N LYS A 286 112.52 -32.81 -131.93
CA LYS A 286 112.24 -31.63 -131.08
C LYS A 286 111.97 -32.04 -129.64
#